data_AF-A0A352W054-F1
#
_entry.id   AF-A0A352W054-F1
#
_cell.length_a   1.000
_cell.length_b   1.000
_cell.length_c   1.000
_cell.angle_alpha   90.00
_cell.angle_beta   90.00
_cell.angle_gamma   90.00
#
_symmetry.space_group_name_H-M   'P 1'
#
loop_
_entity.id
_entity.type
_entity.pdbx_description
1 polymer ?
#
loop_
_entity_poly.entity_id
_entity_poly.type
_entity_poly.pdbx_seq_one_letter_code
_entity_poly.pdbx_strand_id
1 'polypeptide(L)'
;MKCPACRREAGLENICPRCGLELTALMELHAKYGHNLRTGINKLKNENFREAYAFFQKAYRMENTEKAQKGLAASLAGMGYYKKAAELLLKNLRKVDGNRAE
;
A
#
# COMPACT_ATOMS: atom_id res chain seq x y z
N MET A 1 -0.57 19.69 10.93
CA MET A 1 -0.80 18.27 10.59
C MET A 1 -1.45 18.19 9.20
N LYS A 2 -1.24 17.18 8.36
CA LYS A 2 -1.91 17.09 7.02
C LYS A 2 -2.84 15.88 6.94
N CYS A 3 -4.06 16.09 6.43
CA CYS A 3 -5.04 15.02 6.25
C CYS A 3 -4.55 13.99 5.20
N PRO A 4 -4.49 12.68 5.53
CA PRO A 4 -4.02 11.66 4.58
C PRO A 4 -4.88 11.54 3.32
N ALA A 5 -6.17 11.81 3.40
CA ALA A 5 -7.10 11.69 2.29
C ALA A 5 -7.02 12.87 1.31
N CYS A 6 -7.09 14.12 1.81
CA CYS A 6 -7.20 15.32 0.97
C CYS A 6 -5.94 16.21 0.96
N ARG A 7 -4.90 15.83 1.72
CA ARG A 7 -3.59 16.51 1.86
C ARG A 7 -3.62 17.95 2.38
N ARG A 8 -4.78 18.48 2.77
CA ARG A 8 -4.90 19.82 3.37
C ARG A 8 -4.30 19.84 4.77
N GLU A 9 -3.78 20.98 5.18
CA GLU A 9 -3.43 21.20 6.57
C GLU A 9 -4.71 21.14 7.42
N ALA A 10 -4.66 20.26 8.42
CA ALA A 10 -5.62 20.21 9.50
C ALA A 10 -5.20 21.22 10.57
N GLY A 11 -6.20 21.90 11.13
CA GLY A 11 -6.05 22.72 12.34
C GLY A 11 -5.84 21.86 13.58
N LEU A 12 -6.18 22.40 14.75
CA LEU A 12 -6.07 21.69 16.04
C LEU A 12 -7.18 20.64 16.28
N GLU A 13 -8.19 20.61 15.41
CA GLU A 13 -9.31 19.68 15.52
C GLU A 13 -8.95 18.29 14.94
N ASN A 14 -9.47 17.25 15.57
CA ASN A 14 -9.33 15.86 15.12
C ASN A 14 -10.22 15.53 13.91
N ILE A 15 -10.88 16.52 13.30
CA ILE A 15 -11.72 16.36 12.13
C ILE A 15 -11.15 17.22 11.00
N CYS A 16 -11.05 16.64 9.80
CA CYS A 16 -10.60 17.40 8.65
C CYS A 16 -11.69 18.41 8.24
N PRO A 17 -11.40 19.73 8.21
CA PRO A 17 -12.40 20.74 7.86
C PRO A 17 -12.84 20.70 6.38
N ARG A 18 -12.16 19.89 5.55
CA ARG A 18 -12.49 19.75 4.12
C ARG A 18 -13.34 18.52 3.82
N CYS A 19 -12.98 17.37 4.39
CA CYS A 19 -13.62 16.10 4.07
C CYS A 19 -14.39 15.48 5.23
N GLY A 20 -14.43 16.15 6.40
CA GLY A 20 -15.19 15.71 7.58
C GLY A 20 -14.67 14.43 8.23
N LEU A 21 -13.51 13.91 7.80
CA LEU A 21 -12.97 12.66 8.33
C LEU A 21 -12.25 12.87 9.65
N GLU A 22 -12.41 11.90 10.54
CA GLU A 22 -11.64 11.82 11.79
C GLU A 22 -10.17 11.52 11.46
N LEU A 23 -9.30 12.45 11.86
CA LEU A 23 -7.90 12.50 11.46
C LEU A 23 -7.03 11.53 12.24
N THR A 24 -7.36 11.25 13.50
CA THR A 24 -6.57 10.36 14.36
C THR A 24 -6.55 8.95 13.80
N ALA A 25 -7.71 8.37 13.53
CA ALA A 25 -7.89 7.04 12.96
C ALA A 25 -7.30 6.94 11.55
N LEU A 26 -7.44 7.98 10.72
CA LEU A 26 -6.80 8.03 9.40
C LEU A 26 -5.28 8.05 9.50
N MET A 27 -4.73 8.81 10.45
CA MET A 27 -3.28 8.88 10.65
C MET A 27 -2.73 7.58 11.20
N GLU A 28 -3.42 6.94 12.14
CA GLU A 28 -3.06 5.62 12.63
C GLU A 28 -3.07 4.57 11.52
N LEU A 29 -4.10 4.59 10.67
CA LEU A 29 -4.19 3.70 9.52
C LEU A 29 -3.02 3.94 8.55
N HIS A 30 -2.71 5.18 8.23
CA HIS A 30 -1.63 5.52 7.33
C HIS A 30 -0.25 5.21 7.92
N ALA A 31 -0.05 5.45 9.22
CA ALA A 31 1.17 5.09 9.94
C ALA A 31 1.38 3.57 9.93
N LYS A 32 0.32 2.79 10.15
CA LYS A 32 0.36 1.32 10.12
C LYS A 32 0.59 0.79 8.71
N TYR A 33 0.01 1.41 7.68
CA TYR A 33 0.34 1.11 6.28
C TYR A 33 1.82 1.37 5.99
N GLY A 34 2.33 2.54 6.37
CA GLY A 34 3.73 2.92 6.21
C GLY A 34 4.69 1.98 6.96
N HIS A 35 4.33 1.55 8.17
CA HIS A 35 5.07 0.55 8.93
C HIS A 35 5.14 -0.79 8.18
N ASN A 36 4.00 -1.32 7.74
CA ASN A 36 3.96 -2.58 7.00
C ASN A 36 4.81 -2.54 5.71
N LEU A 37 4.78 -1.43 4.97
CA LEU A 37 5.64 -1.25 3.80
C LEU A 37 7.13 -1.29 4.16
N ARG A 38 7.56 -0.52 5.16
CA ARG A 38 8.97 -0.46 5.57
C ARG A 38 9.46 -1.82 6.05
N THR A 39 8.67 -2.50 6.89
CA THR A 39 9.02 -3.83 7.39
C THR A 39 9.06 -4.87 6.27
N GLY A 40 8.09 -4.83 5.34
CA GLY A 40 8.09 -5.68 4.16
C GLY A 40 9.33 -5.48 3.27
N ILE A 41 9.72 -4.22 3.03
CA ILE A 41 10.95 -3.89 2.28
C ILE A 41 12.19 -4.43 2.98
N ASN A 42 12.31 -4.25 4.30
CA ASN A 42 13.45 -4.77 5.05
C ASN A 42 13.53 -6.30 4.99
N LYS A 43 12.39 -7.00 5.11
CA LYS A 43 12.35 -8.47 4.97
C LYS A 43 12.74 -8.90 3.57
N LEU A 44 12.31 -8.17 2.53
CA LEU A 44 12.66 -8.46 1.14
C LEU A 44 14.17 -8.29 0.89
N LYS A 45 14.79 -7.23 1.43
CA LYS A 45 16.24 -7.00 1.36
C LYS A 45 17.05 -8.12 2.02
N ASN A 46 16.50 -8.71 3.07
CA ASN A 46 17.12 -9.82 3.79
C ASN A 46 16.69 -11.19 3.25
N GLU A 47 16.14 -11.24 2.03
CA GLU A 47 15.68 -12.47 1.34
C GLU A 47 14.63 -13.29 2.12
N ASN A 48 14.01 -12.70 3.14
CA ASN A 48 12.94 -13.29 3.93
C ASN A 48 11.60 -13.11 3.20
N PHE A 49 11.49 -13.70 2.02
CA PHE A 49 10.39 -13.44 1.07
C PHE A 49 9.01 -13.79 1.63
N ARG A 50 8.91 -14.84 2.46
CA ARG A 50 7.63 -15.24 3.08
C ARG A 50 7.12 -14.20 4.08
N GLU A 51 8.01 -13.66 4.91
CA GLU A 51 7.66 -12.59 5.84
C GLU A 51 7.40 -11.28 5.10
N ALA A 52 8.22 -10.95 4.10
CA ALA A 52 8.00 -9.79 3.25
C ALA A 52 6.60 -9.82 2.63
N TYR A 53 6.20 -10.97 2.08
CA TYR A 53 4.87 -11.18 1.52
C TYR A 53 3.76 -10.90 2.55
N ALA A 54 3.89 -11.40 3.79
CA ALA A 54 2.89 -11.18 4.83
C ALA A 54 2.72 -9.69 5.18
N PHE A 55 3.82 -8.93 5.26
CA PHE A 55 3.76 -7.49 5.51
C PHE A 55 3.17 -6.72 4.33
N PHE A 56 3.57 -7.04 3.09
CA PHE A 56 2.97 -6.40 1.91
C PHE A 56 1.49 -6.77 1.74
N GLN A 57 1.07 -7.96 2.15
CA GLN A 57 -0.34 -8.35 2.13
C GLN A 57 -1.15 -7.51 3.12
N LYS A 58 -0.63 -7.27 4.33
CA LYS A 58 -1.25 -6.34 5.30
C LYS A 58 -1.35 -4.93 4.73
N ALA A 59 -0.26 -4.41 4.14
CA ALA A 59 -0.27 -3.09 3.51
C ALA A 59 -1.31 -3.00 2.38
N TYR A 60 -1.35 -4.01 1.50
CA TYR A 60 -2.28 -4.08 0.36
C TYR A 60 -3.77 -4.11 0.79
N ARG A 61 -4.08 -4.83 1.88
CA ARG A 61 -5.45 -4.89 2.42
C ARG A 61 -5.90 -3.55 3.02
N MET A 62 -4.95 -2.74 3.50
CA MET A 62 -5.25 -1.41 4.05
C MET A 62 -5.38 -0.38 2.93
N GLU A 63 -4.37 -0.31 2.06
CA GLU A 63 -4.36 0.58 0.92
C GLU A 63 -3.90 -0.23 -0.31
N ASN A 64 -4.77 -0.32 -1.32
CA ASN A 64 -4.50 -1.03 -2.55
C ASN A 64 -3.61 -0.18 -3.49
N THR A 65 -2.36 0.03 -3.09
CA THR A 65 -1.40 0.86 -3.82
C THR A 65 -0.48 0.02 -4.71
N GLU A 66 0.00 0.64 -5.78
CA GLU A 66 1.01 0.05 -6.66
C GLU A 66 2.27 -0.38 -5.89
N LYS A 67 2.65 0.38 -4.85
CA LYS A 67 3.83 0.07 -4.03
C LYS A 67 3.65 -1.23 -3.23
N ALA A 68 2.48 -1.44 -2.62
CA ALA A 68 2.18 -2.69 -1.90
C ALA A 68 2.08 -3.88 -2.87
N GLN A 69 1.49 -3.67 -4.05
CA GLN A 69 1.40 -4.67 -5.11
C GLN A 69 2.77 -5.11 -5.64
N LYS A 70 3.66 -4.17 -5.95
CA LYS A 70 5.03 -4.46 -6.38
C LYS A 70 5.79 -5.25 -5.32
N GLY A 71 5.63 -4.89 -4.04
CA GLY A 71 6.20 -5.64 -2.92
C GLY A 71 5.68 -7.09 -2.83
N LEU A 72 4.37 -7.29 -3.00
CA LEU A 72 3.76 -8.63 -3.08
C LEU A 72 4.31 -9.44 -4.26
N ALA A 73 4.40 -8.85 -5.45
CA ALA A 73 4.91 -9.51 -6.65
C ALA A 73 6.39 -9.89 -6.49
N ALA A 74 7.22 -8.98 -5.97
CA ALA A 74 8.63 -9.25 -5.71
C ALA A 74 8.81 -10.38 -4.68
N SER A 75 7.98 -10.41 -3.63
CA SER A 75 8.02 -11.47 -2.63
C SER A 75 7.59 -12.82 -3.22
N LEU A 76 6.58 -12.85 -4.08
CA LEU A 76 6.16 -14.05 -4.82
C LEU A 76 7.27 -14.57 -5.74
N ALA A 77 7.95 -13.67 -6.46
CA ALA A 77 9.06 -14.02 -7.33
C ALA A 77 10.25 -14.58 -6.53
N GLY A 78 10.60 -13.97 -5.38
CA GLY A 78 11.64 -14.49 -4.49
C GLY A 78 11.32 -15.88 -3.92
N MET A 79 10.05 -16.24 -3.78
CA MET A 79 9.60 -17.59 -3.42
C MET A 79 9.50 -18.56 -4.62
N GLY A 80 9.87 -18.12 -5.84
CA GLY A 80 9.78 -18.93 -7.06
C GLY A 80 8.39 -18.97 -7.72
N TYR A 81 7.40 -18.25 -7.20
CA TYR A 81 6.04 -18.21 -7.75
C TYR A 81 5.90 -17.18 -8.89
N TYR A 82 6.75 -17.27 -9.92
CA TYR A 82 6.85 -16.29 -11.00
C TYR A 82 5.52 -16.04 -11.74
N LYS A 83 4.76 -17.11 -12.03
CA LYS A 83 3.44 -16.99 -12.69
C LYS A 83 2.48 -16.11 -11.88
N LYS A 84 2.38 -16.34 -10.57
CA LYS A 84 1.52 -15.56 -9.68
C LYS A 84 2.00 -14.11 -9.56
N ALA A 85 3.32 -13.89 -9.54
CA ALA A 85 3.90 -12.55 -9.54
C ALA A 85 3.53 -11.77 -10.81
N ALA A 86 3.65 -12.41 -11.98
CA ALA A 86 3.29 -11.81 -13.27
C ALA A 86 1.79 -11.52 -13.38
N GLU A 87 0.93 -12.47 -12.98
CA GLU A 87 -0.52 -12.28 -12.95
C GLU A 87 -0.93 -11.08 -12.08
N LEU A 88 -0.27 -10.90 -10.92
CA LEU A 88 -0.53 -9.78 -10.03
C LEU A 88 -0.20 -8.43 -10.69
N LEU A 89 0.92 -8.33 -11.42
CA LEU A 89 1.31 -7.09 -12.10
C LEU A 89 0.43 -6.82 -13.33
N LEU A 90 0.12 -7.85 -14.12
CA LEU A 90 -0.73 -7.73 -15.31
C LEU A 90 -2.17 -7.32 -14.99
N LYS A 91 -2.74 -7.82 -13.88
CA LYS A 91 -4.07 -7.38 -13.41
C LYS A 91 -4.13 -5.88 -13.13
N ASN A 92 -3.00 -5.25 -12.78
CA ASN A 92 -2.95 -3.83 -12.49
C ASN A 92 -2.73 -2.98 -13.74
N LEU A 93 -1.90 -3.45 -14.68
CA LEU A 93 -1.72 -2.77 -15.97
C LEU A 93 -3.05 -2.62 -16.73
N ARG A 94 -3.86 -3.69 -16.76
CA ARG A 94 -5.19 -3.66 -17.39
C ARG A 94 -6.16 -2.67 -16.75
N LYS A 95 -5.99 -2.32 -15.46
CA LYS A 95 -6.81 -1.30 -14.79
C LYS A 95 -6.38 0.12 -15.13
N VAL A 96 -5.12 0.33 -15.48
CA VAL A 96 -4.60 1.66 -15.86
C VAL A 96 -5.00 2.00 -17.30
N ASP A 97 -5.02 1.01 -18.19
CA ASP A 97 -5.39 1.21 -19.60
C ASP A 97 -6.90 1.44 -19.78
N GLY A 98 -7.75 0.88 -18.91
CA GLY A 98 -9.20 1.10 -18.94
C GLY A 98 -9.66 2.51 -18.51
N ASN A 99 -8.79 3.31 -17.90
CA ASN A 99 -9.08 4.68 -17.45
C ASN A 99 -8.53 5.77 -18.38
N ARG A 100 -8.00 5.38 -19.56
CA ARG A 100 -7.49 6.32 -20.58
C ARG A 100 -8.41 6.48 -21.80
N ALA A 101 -9.64 5.98 -21.71
CA ALA A 101 -10.61 6.01 -22.79
C ALA A 101 -11.96 6.57 -22.32
N GLU A 102 -11.97 7.77 -21.73
CA GLU A 102 -13.15 8.65 -21.64
C GLU A 102 -12.71 10.11 -21.75
#